data_AF-A0A6G8C2P1-F1
#
_entry.id   AF-A0A6G8C2P1-F1
#
_cell.length_a   1.000
_cell.length_b   1.000
_cell.length_c   1.000
_cell.angle_alpha   90.00
_cell.angle_beta   90.00
_cell.angle_gamma   90.00
#
_symmetry.space_group_name_H-M   'P 1'
#
loop_
_entity.id
_entity.type
_entity.pdbx_description
1 polymer ?
#
loop_
_entity_poly.entity_id
_entity_poly.type
_entity_poly.pdbx_seq_one_letter_code
_entity_poly.pdbx_strand_id
1 'polypeptide(L)'
;MVNKRTTLLCFCLISLVACSHDVNVNLATKTMSEIRFWSLIEQAKGSGGDLEHAHRLTRLLVQLQPTEIIEFQILLDQFHSKASLGDLWAAGALLNNGHATDDGFEYFRYWLIAQGEQRYLRALSNPDSLADLHDATKDKEQSNAEWESYGAAPYQAYLTTTGKNIHAAVQQQLTQGNKRFPTSSFNLESYPDDDIKKRLPRLWKKYGMKATESASLQASSDLQTIEIAGLGRVSVGDYLTHKKLGAGKVVKLIDDGSHVTGILVFGDNERPMLLSGDFSKFWVTGRP
;
A
#
# COMPACT_ATOMS: atom_id res chain seq x y z
N MET A 1 44.02 -55.56 -75.32
CA MET A 1 44.66 -54.26 -75.61
C MET A 1 44.15 -53.28 -74.56
N VAL A 2 45.02 -52.82 -73.64
CA VAL A 2 45.54 -51.42 -73.52
C VAL A 2 44.43 -50.47 -73.01
N ASN A 3 44.51 -49.66 -71.96
CA ASN A 3 45.54 -49.11 -71.05
C ASN A 3 44.77 -48.61 -69.79
N LYS A 4 45.22 -48.78 -68.55
CA LYS A 4 46.19 -47.95 -67.79
C LYS A 4 45.80 -46.49 -67.55
N ARG A 5 45.85 -46.15 -66.25
CA ARG A 5 46.49 -44.99 -65.59
C ARG A 5 45.70 -43.67 -65.54
N THR A 6 45.34 -43.20 -64.34
CA THR A 6 46.13 -42.36 -63.40
C THR A 6 45.95 -40.87 -63.72
N THR A 7 45.55 -40.04 -62.74
CA THR A 7 46.29 -38.84 -62.26
C THR A 7 45.41 -37.88 -61.43
N LEU A 8 45.86 -37.70 -60.17
CA LEU A 8 45.89 -36.53 -59.29
C LEU A 8 44.66 -35.63 -59.00
N LEU A 9 44.38 -35.56 -57.69
CA LEU A 9 44.41 -34.37 -56.82
C LEU A 9 43.74 -33.07 -57.32
N CYS A 10 42.67 -32.69 -56.62
CA CYS A 10 42.50 -31.31 -56.21
C CYS A 10 41.95 -31.25 -54.78
N PHE A 11 42.79 -30.82 -53.84
CA PHE A 11 42.37 -30.37 -52.51
C PHE A 11 41.49 -29.13 -52.69
N CYS A 12 40.31 -29.14 -52.07
CA CYS A 12 39.64 -27.91 -51.67
C CYS A 12 39.11 -28.11 -50.24
N LEU A 13 39.97 -27.76 -49.28
CA LEU A 13 39.58 -27.36 -47.93
C LEU A 13 38.82 -26.03 -48.01
N ILE A 14 38.03 -25.71 -46.96
CA ILE A 14 37.32 -24.44 -46.69
C ILE A 14 35.93 -24.40 -47.37
N SER A 15 34.76 -24.35 -46.72
CA SER A 15 34.38 -24.02 -45.35
C SER A 15 33.11 -24.78 -44.95
N LEU A 16 33.07 -25.30 -43.73
CA LEU A 16 31.85 -25.62 -43.01
C LEU A 16 31.14 -24.29 -42.71
N VAL A 17 30.16 -23.87 -43.52
CA VAL A 17 29.21 -22.85 -43.08
C VAL A 17 28.20 -23.59 -42.20
N ALA A 18 28.52 -23.66 -40.91
CA ALA A 18 27.51 -23.83 -39.90
C ALA A 18 26.56 -22.65 -40.04
N CYS A 19 25.36 -22.90 -40.56
CA CYS A 19 24.26 -21.94 -40.46
C CYS A 19 23.85 -21.92 -38.99
N SER A 20 24.63 -21.22 -38.16
CA SER A 20 24.17 -20.69 -36.89
C SER A 20 23.03 -19.75 -37.24
N HIS A 21 21.80 -20.27 -37.26
CA HIS A 21 20.65 -19.43 -37.00
C HIS A 21 20.81 -19.05 -35.53
N ASP A 22 21.49 -17.93 -35.32
CA ASP A 22 21.33 -17.12 -34.13
C ASP A 22 19.83 -16.81 -34.02
N VAL A 23 19.12 -17.68 -33.32
CA VAL A 23 17.87 -17.32 -32.70
C VAL A 23 18.27 -16.26 -31.69
N ASN A 24 18.28 -15.02 -32.14
CA ASN A 24 18.31 -13.86 -31.31
C ASN A 24 16.98 -13.88 -30.55
N VAL A 25 16.93 -14.70 -29.49
CA VAL A 25 15.89 -14.67 -28.47
C VAL A 25 16.08 -13.29 -27.84
N ASN A 26 15.38 -12.33 -28.42
CA ASN A 26 15.18 -11.03 -27.85
C ASN A 26 14.41 -11.33 -26.56
N LEU A 27 15.16 -11.51 -25.46
CA LEU A 27 14.66 -11.57 -24.10
C LEU A 27 14.05 -10.20 -23.80
N ALA A 28 12.89 -9.95 -24.39
CA ALA A 28 11.98 -8.92 -23.92
C ALA A 28 11.78 -9.25 -22.45
N THR A 29 12.41 -8.47 -21.57
CA THR A 29 12.26 -8.54 -20.14
C THR A 29 10.76 -8.55 -19.87
N LYS A 30 10.24 -9.71 -19.47
CA LYS A 30 8.81 -9.94 -19.35
C LYS A 30 8.33 -9.13 -18.15
N THR A 31 7.88 -7.91 -18.41
CA THR A 31 7.27 -7.07 -17.38
C THR A 31 6.07 -7.78 -16.78
N MET A 32 5.97 -7.77 -15.46
CA MET A 32 4.83 -8.32 -14.73
C MET A 32 3.54 -7.69 -15.25
N SER A 33 2.62 -8.54 -15.70
CA SER A 33 1.28 -8.10 -16.08
C SER A 33 0.37 -7.97 -14.86
N GLU A 34 -0.68 -7.15 -14.97
CA GLU A 34 -1.71 -7.05 -13.92
C GLU A 34 -2.36 -8.41 -13.62
N ILE A 35 -2.55 -9.26 -14.65
CA ILE A 35 -3.06 -10.63 -14.49
C ILE A 35 -2.14 -11.45 -13.57
N ARG A 36 -0.82 -11.34 -13.73
CA ARG A 36 0.13 -12.07 -12.88
C ARG A 36 0.16 -11.52 -11.47
N PHE A 37 0.12 -10.19 -11.32
CA PHE A 37 0.03 -9.52 -10.03
C PHE A 37 -1.21 -9.99 -9.23
N TRP A 38 -2.40 -9.93 -9.82
CA TRP A 38 -3.62 -10.37 -9.17
C TRP A 38 -3.64 -11.87 -8.90
N SER A 39 -3.06 -12.69 -9.79
CA SER A 39 -2.89 -14.12 -9.55
C SER A 39 -2.02 -14.42 -8.31
N LEU A 40 -0.97 -13.64 -8.05
CA LEU A 40 -0.15 -13.79 -6.84
C LEU A 40 -0.91 -13.37 -5.58
N ILE A 41 -1.69 -12.29 -5.65
CA ILE A 41 -2.57 -11.85 -4.55
C ILE A 41 -3.60 -12.93 -4.22
N GLU A 42 -4.29 -13.49 -5.22
CA GLU A 42 -5.27 -14.56 -5.01
C GLU A 42 -4.63 -15.82 -4.40
N GLN A 43 -3.43 -16.20 -4.82
CA GLN A 43 -2.69 -17.31 -4.21
C GLN A 43 -2.27 -17.04 -2.76
N ALA A 44 -2.06 -15.78 -2.39
CA ALA A 44 -1.69 -15.38 -1.03
C ALA A 44 -2.89 -15.36 -0.06
N LYS A 45 -4.12 -15.47 -0.56
CA LYS A 45 -5.33 -15.46 0.28
C LYS A 45 -5.46 -16.73 1.10
N GLY A 46 -6.07 -16.59 2.27
CA GLY A 46 -6.36 -17.70 3.16
C GLY A 46 -6.98 -17.23 4.46
N SER A 47 -6.97 -18.09 5.47
CA SER A 47 -7.33 -17.70 6.82
C SER A 47 -6.24 -16.85 7.48
N GLY A 48 -6.62 -16.08 8.50
CA GLY A 48 -5.73 -15.19 9.25
C GLY A 48 -5.86 -13.73 8.83
N GLY A 49 -5.11 -12.86 9.51
CA GLY A 49 -5.12 -11.42 9.32
C GLY A 49 -3.95 -10.95 8.45
N ASP A 50 -3.51 -9.73 8.72
CA ASP A 50 -2.43 -9.04 8.01
C ASP A 50 -1.16 -9.89 7.91
N LEU A 51 -0.61 -10.30 9.04
CA LEU A 51 0.66 -11.03 9.13
C LEU A 51 0.63 -12.35 8.35
N GLU A 52 -0.44 -13.14 8.45
CA GLU A 52 -0.56 -14.41 7.74
C GLU A 52 -0.61 -14.21 6.22
N HIS A 53 -1.33 -13.20 5.76
CA HIS A 53 -1.40 -12.84 4.35
C HIS A 53 -0.06 -12.30 3.84
N ALA A 54 0.59 -11.43 4.61
CA ALA A 54 1.92 -10.91 4.31
C ALA A 54 2.94 -12.04 4.19
N HIS A 55 2.96 -12.99 5.12
CA HIS A 55 3.86 -14.15 5.07
C HIS A 55 3.60 -15.06 3.87
N ARG A 56 2.34 -15.24 3.45
CA ARG A 56 2.02 -16.01 2.24
C ARG A 56 2.49 -15.28 0.99
N LEU A 57 2.21 -13.97 0.88
CA LEU A 57 2.65 -13.16 -0.25
C LEU A 57 4.18 -13.13 -0.35
N THR A 58 4.88 -12.85 0.75
CA THR A 58 6.35 -12.86 0.79
C THR A 58 6.91 -14.20 0.32
N ARG A 59 6.34 -15.33 0.76
CA ARG A 59 6.77 -16.68 0.32
C ARG A 59 6.61 -16.92 -1.17
N LEU A 60 5.56 -16.37 -1.79
CA LEU A 60 5.39 -16.44 -3.25
C LEU A 60 6.41 -15.55 -3.96
N LEU A 61 6.64 -14.33 -3.45
CA LEU A 61 7.52 -13.35 -4.08
C LEU A 61 9.01 -13.74 -4.02
N VAL A 62 9.49 -14.39 -2.96
CA VAL A 62 10.90 -14.87 -2.88
C VAL A 62 11.25 -15.95 -3.91
N GLN A 63 10.24 -16.55 -4.56
CA GLN A 63 10.46 -17.52 -5.65
C GLN A 63 10.61 -16.85 -7.02
N LEU A 64 10.39 -15.53 -7.11
CA LEU A 64 10.48 -14.76 -8.35
C LEU A 64 11.88 -14.18 -8.56
N GLN A 65 12.18 -13.74 -9.78
CA GLN A 65 13.41 -12.98 -10.03
C GLN A 65 13.33 -11.60 -9.34
N PRO A 66 14.46 -11.03 -8.88
CA PRO A 66 14.46 -9.71 -8.24
C PRO A 66 13.76 -8.61 -9.06
N THR A 67 13.89 -8.64 -10.38
CA THR A 67 13.21 -7.72 -11.30
C THR A 67 11.69 -7.85 -11.25
N GLU A 68 11.17 -9.08 -11.13
CA GLU A 68 9.73 -9.32 -10.99
C GLU A 68 9.20 -8.83 -9.64
N ILE A 69 9.98 -8.93 -8.56
CA ILE A 69 9.60 -8.40 -7.25
C ILE A 69 9.51 -6.86 -7.29
N ILE A 70 10.44 -6.20 -7.98
CA ILE A 70 10.40 -4.74 -8.20
C ILE A 70 9.15 -4.36 -9.00
N GLU A 71 8.82 -5.11 -10.05
CA GLU A 71 7.62 -4.87 -10.84
C GLU A 71 6.33 -5.12 -10.06
N PHE A 72 6.31 -6.12 -9.18
CA PHE A 72 5.21 -6.33 -8.24
C PHE A 72 5.02 -5.11 -7.32
N GLN A 73 6.10 -4.58 -6.74
CA GLN A 73 6.04 -3.37 -5.89
C GLN A 73 5.49 -2.18 -6.68
N ILE A 74 5.93 -1.98 -7.93
CA ILE A 74 5.44 -0.87 -8.76
C ILE A 74 3.93 -1.02 -9.03
N LEU A 75 3.44 -2.22 -9.32
CA LEU A 75 2.00 -2.46 -9.52
C LEU A 75 1.23 -2.28 -8.20
N LEU A 76 1.78 -2.75 -7.08
CA LEU A 76 1.20 -2.54 -5.75
C LEU A 76 1.02 -1.04 -5.46
N ASP A 77 2.07 -0.24 -5.66
CA ASP A 77 2.05 1.22 -5.48
C ASP A 77 1.04 1.89 -6.42
N GLN A 78 0.89 1.40 -7.66
CA GLN A 78 -0.09 1.92 -8.62
C GLN A 78 -1.53 1.65 -8.18
N PHE A 79 -1.85 0.42 -7.78
CA PHE A 79 -3.19 0.09 -7.30
C PHE A 79 -3.48 0.76 -5.95
N HIS A 80 -2.49 0.87 -5.09
CA HIS A 80 -2.63 1.59 -3.83
C HIS A 80 -2.92 3.07 -4.07
N SER A 81 -2.17 3.73 -4.97
CA SER A 81 -2.43 5.10 -5.38
C SER A 81 -3.82 5.29 -6.00
N LYS A 82 -4.26 4.39 -6.90
CA LYS A 82 -5.60 4.41 -7.52
C LYS A 82 -6.74 4.33 -6.49
N ALA A 83 -6.51 3.72 -5.32
CA ALA A 83 -7.49 3.61 -4.25
C ALA A 83 -7.57 4.85 -3.34
N SER A 84 -6.92 5.96 -3.71
CA SER A 84 -6.94 7.23 -2.96
C SER A 84 -8.21 8.04 -3.23
N LEU A 85 -9.38 7.46 -2.97
CA LEU A 85 -10.69 8.08 -3.20
C LEU A 85 -11.33 8.49 -1.86
N GLY A 86 -12.01 9.64 -1.83
CA GLY A 86 -12.65 10.15 -0.61
C GLY A 86 -13.73 9.23 -0.04
N ASP A 87 -14.56 8.62 -0.89
CA ASP A 87 -15.57 7.66 -0.43
C ASP A 87 -14.92 6.35 0.10
N LEU A 88 -13.73 5.97 -0.39
CA LEU A 88 -12.98 4.84 0.16
C LEU A 88 -12.32 5.19 1.50
N TRP A 89 -11.94 6.45 1.71
CA TRP A 89 -11.51 6.93 3.02
C TRP A 89 -12.61 6.79 4.05
N ALA A 90 -13.82 7.29 3.74
CA ALA A 90 -14.98 7.14 4.60
C ALA A 90 -15.31 5.66 4.87
N ALA A 91 -15.18 4.79 3.86
CA ALA A 91 -15.35 3.35 4.04
C ALA A 91 -14.30 2.73 4.96
N GLY A 92 -13.02 3.11 4.81
CA GLY A 92 -11.93 2.67 5.68
C GLY A 92 -12.15 3.09 7.13
N ALA A 93 -12.52 4.35 7.35
CA ALA A 93 -12.86 4.87 8.67
C ALA A 93 -13.99 4.06 9.34
N LEU A 94 -15.06 3.76 8.60
CA LEU A 94 -16.16 2.93 9.11
C LEU A 94 -15.71 1.51 9.45
N LEU A 95 -14.85 0.89 8.64
CA LEU A 95 -14.33 -0.45 8.90
C LEU A 95 -13.33 -0.50 10.06
N ASN A 96 -12.63 0.60 10.32
CA ASN A 96 -11.65 0.76 11.39
C ASN A 96 -12.25 1.47 12.62
N ASN A 97 -13.49 1.10 12.99
CA ASN A 97 -14.18 1.57 14.20
C ASN A 97 -14.32 3.10 14.35
N GLY A 98 -14.32 3.85 13.24
CA GLY A 98 -14.42 5.30 13.23
C GLY A 98 -13.08 6.03 13.30
N HIS A 99 -11.95 5.31 13.35
CA HIS A 99 -10.63 5.93 13.30
C HIS A 99 -10.28 6.28 11.85
N ALA A 100 -10.14 7.58 11.58
CA ALA A 100 -9.74 8.11 10.28
C ALA A 100 -8.38 8.81 10.41
N THR A 101 -7.30 8.07 10.18
CA THR A 101 -5.93 8.61 10.15
C THR A 101 -5.30 8.38 8.78
N ASP A 102 -4.33 9.23 8.40
CA ASP A 102 -3.62 9.08 7.13
C ASP A 102 -2.92 7.70 7.05
N ASP A 103 -2.33 7.24 8.16
CA ASP A 103 -1.68 5.94 8.26
C ASP A 103 -2.70 4.79 8.23
N GLY A 104 -3.84 4.91 8.90
CA GLY A 104 -4.92 3.91 8.84
C GLY A 104 -5.47 3.74 7.43
N PHE A 105 -5.58 4.83 6.67
CA PHE A 105 -6.01 4.77 5.27
C PHE A 105 -4.93 4.23 4.32
N GLU A 106 -3.66 4.51 4.59
CA GLU A 106 -2.54 3.85 3.92
C GLU A 106 -2.66 2.32 4.03
N TYR A 107 -2.88 1.83 5.24
CA TYR A 107 -2.98 0.39 5.52
C TYR A 107 -4.30 -0.23 5.03
N PHE A 108 -5.38 0.54 5.03
CA PHE A 108 -6.65 0.15 4.42
C PHE A 108 -6.54 -0.12 2.92
N ARG A 109 -5.77 0.67 2.19
CA ARG A 109 -5.58 0.44 0.76
C ARG A 109 -4.81 -0.86 0.48
N TYR A 110 -3.84 -1.22 1.32
CA TYR A 110 -3.20 -2.55 1.24
C TYR A 110 -4.18 -3.68 1.58
N TRP A 111 -4.98 -3.52 2.63
CA TRP A 111 -6.05 -4.47 2.97
C TRP A 111 -7.02 -4.67 1.80
N LEU A 112 -7.42 -3.59 1.13
CA LEU A 112 -8.35 -3.62 0.01
C LEU A 112 -7.78 -4.38 -1.19
N ILE A 113 -6.49 -4.17 -1.49
CA ILE A 113 -5.77 -4.91 -2.53
C ILE A 113 -5.73 -6.40 -2.16
N ALA A 114 -5.47 -6.75 -0.90
CA ALA A 114 -5.43 -8.13 -0.43
C ALA A 114 -6.78 -8.86 -0.56
N GLN A 115 -7.90 -8.13 -0.65
CA GLN A 115 -9.22 -8.71 -0.92
C GLN A 115 -9.35 -9.27 -2.34
N GLY A 116 -8.41 -8.97 -3.23
CA GLY A 116 -8.38 -9.46 -4.60
C GLY A 116 -9.01 -8.53 -5.62
N GLU A 117 -8.72 -8.80 -6.89
CA GLU A 117 -9.04 -7.92 -8.02
C GLU A 117 -10.52 -7.54 -8.08
N GLN A 118 -11.43 -8.52 -8.03
CA GLN A 118 -12.86 -8.27 -8.18
C GLN A 118 -13.41 -7.39 -7.06
N ARG A 119 -12.98 -7.62 -5.82
CA ARG A 119 -13.43 -6.85 -4.66
C ARG A 119 -12.84 -5.45 -4.67
N TYR A 120 -11.55 -5.35 -5.00
CA TYR A 120 -10.85 -4.08 -5.17
C TYR A 120 -11.54 -3.19 -6.23
N LEU A 121 -11.77 -3.71 -7.45
CA LEU A 121 -12.40 -2.94 -8.53
C LEU A 121 -13.86 -2.57 -8.23
N ARG A 122 -14.60 -3.47 -7.57
CA ARG A 122 -15.97 -3.18 -7.13
C ARG A 122 -16.00 -2.08 -6.06
N ALA A 123 -15.04 -2.07 -5.14
CA ALA A 123 -14.93 -1.03 -4.13
C ALA A 123 -14.52 0.32 -4.73
N LEU A 124 -13.66 0.36 -5.75
CA LEU A 124 -13.33 1.61 -6.46
C LEU A 124 -14.56 2.29 -7.07
N SER A 125 -15.51 1.50 -7.58
CA SER A 125 -16.74 2.01 -8.22
C SER A 125 -17.91 2.18 -7.26
N ASN A 126 -17.97 1.36 -6.22
CA ASN A 126 -19.00 1.37 -5.19
C ASN A 126 -18.38 0.99 -3.83
N PRO A 127 -17.85 1.96 -3.08
CA PRO A 127 -17.22 1.70 -1.77
C PRO A 127 -18.17 1.02 -0.77
N ASP A 128 -19.49 1.29 -0.85
CA ASP A 128 -20.51 0.68 0.01
C ASP A 128 -20.67 -0.84 -0.22
N SER A 129 -20.10 -1.37 -1.33
CA SER A 129 -19.99 -2.82 -1.56
C SER A 129 -19.13 -3.53 -0.52
N LEU A 130 -18.24 -2.83 0.19
CA LEU A 130 -17.44 -3.41 1.26
C LEU A 130 -18.28 -3.90 2.43
N ALA A 131 -19.54 -3.48 2.55
CA ALA A 131 -20.49 -4.05 3.51
C ALA A 131 -20.73 -5.57 3.30
N ASP A 132 -20.51 -6.07 2.07
CA ASP A 132 -20.64 -7.50 1.70
C ASP A 132 -19.51 -8.38 2.27
N LEU A 133 -18.44 -7.78 2.79
CA LEU A 133 -17.37 -8.53 3.45
C LEU A 133 -17.88 -9.02 4.82
N HIS A 134 -18.22 -10.31 4.85
CA HIS A 134 -18.85 -10.99 5.97
C HIS A 134 -17.86 -11.32 7.10
N ASP A 135 -16.55 -11.33 6.81
CA ASP A 135 -15.52 -11.89 7.69
C ASP A 135 -14.49 -10.89 8.21
N ALA A 136 -14.54 -9.62 7.76
CA ALA A 136 -13.52 -8.63 8.14
C ALA A 136 -13.59 -8.14 9.59
N THR A 137 -14.55 -8.59 10.42
CA THR A 137 -14.77 -8.01 11.76
C THR A 137 -15.42 -8.97 12.77
N LYS A 138 -15.32 -10.30 12.60
CA LYS A 138 -15.97 -11.25 13.54
C LYS A 138 -15.33 -11.22 14.93
N ASP A 139 -14.00 -11.04 14.99
CA ASP A 139 -13.27 -10.69 16.21
C ASP A 139 -12.94 -9.20 16.21
N LYS A 140 -13.80 -8.43 16.87
CA LYS A 140 -13.86 -6.95 16.79
C LYS A 140 -12.68 -6.21 17.41
N GLU A 141 -11.83 -6.90 18.17
CA GLU A 141 -10.62 -6.33 18.78
C GLU A 141 -9.34 -6.59 17.95
N GLN A 142 -9.40 -7.51 16.96
CA GLN A 142 -8.21 -7.95 16.22
C GLN A 142 -8.33 -7.84 14.69
N SER A 143 -9.49 -7.43 14.20
CA SER A 143 -9.76 -7.39 12.77
C SER A 143 -10.11 -5.96 12.33
N ASN A 144 -9.10 -5.09 12.33
CA ASN A 144 -9.15 -3.82 11.62
C ASN A 144 -8.71 -4.04 10.15
N ALA A 145 -9.23 -3.22 9.25
CA ALA A 145 -8.84 -3.21 7.85
C ALA A 145 -7.53 -2.41 7.68
N GLU A 146 -6.53 -2.60 8.54
CA GLU A 146 -5.26 -1.87 8.52
C GLU A 146 -4.10 -2.87 8.37
N TRP A 147 -3.78 -3.23 7.13
CA TRP A 147 -2.79 -4.26 6.84
C TRP A 147 -1.43 -3.67 6.45
N GLU A 148 -0.68 -3.21 7.46
CA GLU A 148 0.67 -2.64 7.31
C GLU A 148 1.67 -3.70 6.79
N SER A 149 1.66 -4.88 7.40
CA SER A 149 2.63 -5.96 7.11
C SER A 149 2.48 -6.44 5.67
N TYR A 150 1.26 -6.46 5.15
CA TYR A 150 0.96 -6.81 3.78
C TYR A 150 1.62 -5.86 2.79
N GLY A 151 1.57 -4.55 3.06
CA GLY A 151 2.27 -3.53 2.26
C GLY A 151 3.80 -3.72 2.26
N ALA A 152 4.37 -4.23 3.36
CA ALA A 152 5.80 -4.51 3.49
C ALA A 152 6.25 -5.83 2.83
N ALA A 153 5.35 -6.69 2.36
CA ALA A 153 5.69 -8.01 1.84
C ALA A 153 6.70 -8.00 0.66
N PRO A 154 6.58 -7.13 -0.36
CA PRO A 154 7.54 -7.12 -1.47
C PRO A 154 8.92 -6.62 -1.03
N TYR A 155 8.97 -5.65 -0.10
CA TYR A 155 10.21 -5.21 0.53
C TYR A 155 10.92 -6.39 1.20
N GLN A 156 10.21 -7.15 2.04
CA GLN A 156 10.79 -8.30 2.75
C GLN A 156 11.26 -9.39 1.79
N ALA A 157 10.50 -9.65 0.72
CA ALA A 157 10.88 -10.64 -0.30
C ALA A 157 12.15 -10.22 -1.05
N TYR A 158 12.23 -8.95 -1.47
CA TYR A 158 13.40 -8.42 -2.18
C TYR A 158 14.65 -8.39 -1.28
N LEU A 159 14.49 -7.96 -0.02
CA LEU A 159 15.56 -7.97 0.96
C LEU A 159 16.09 -9.38 1.20
N THR A 160 15.18 -10.36 1.35
CA THR A 160 15.54 -11.77 1.55
C THR A 160 16.28 -12.34 0.33
N THR A 161 15.86 -11.98 -0.88
CA THR A 161 16.41 -12.52 -2.13
C THR A 161 17.76 -11.89 -2.50
N THR A 162 17.95 -10.60 -2.19
CA THR A 162 19.08 -9.81 -2.71
C THR A 162 20.02 -9.26 -1.64
N GLY A 163 19.59 -9.22 -0.37
CA GLY A 163 20.26 -8.52 0.72
C GLY A 163 20.22 -6.98 0.60
N LYS A 164 19.39 -6.43 -0.30
CA LYS A 164 19.34 -4.98 -0.61
C LYS A 164 17.96 -4.40 -0.34
N ASN A 165 17.91 -3.07 -0.18
CA ASN A 165 16.67 -2.30 -0.09
C ASN A 165 16.02 -2.14 -1.48
N ILE A 166 14.72 -2.40 -1.59
CA ILE A 166 13.98 -2.36 -2.87
C ILE A 166 13.78 -0.94 -3.42
N HIS A 167 13.75 0.10 -2.57
CA HIS A 167 13.34 1.45 -2.96
C HIS A 167 14.27 2.05 -4.03
N ALA A 168 15.58 1.86 -3.90
CA ALA A 168 16.54 2.36 -4.90
C ALA A 168 16.30 1.71 -6.27
N ALA A 169 15.98 0.41 -6.30
CA ALA A 169 15.73 -0.32 -7.53
C ALA A 169 14.38 0.09 -8.18
N VAL A 170 13.34 0.28 -7.38
CA VAL A 170 12.04 0.83 -7.84
C VAL A 170 12.23 2.22 -8.44
N GLN A 171 12.92 3.12 -7.74
CA GLN A 171 13.17 4.49 -8.22
C GLN A 171 13.95 4.51 -9.55
N GLN A 172 14.97 3.66 -9.66
CA GLN A 172 15.72 3.50 -10.90
C GLN A 172 14.80 3.05 -12.05
N GLN A 173 13.96 2.03 -11.81
CA GLN A 173 13.08 1.50 -12.85
C GLN A 173 11.98 2.48 -13.27
N LEU A 174 11.41 3.24 -12.33
CA LEU A 174 10.42 4.29 -12.64
C LEU A 174 11.02 5.41 -13.50
N THR A 175 12.25 5.83 -13.17
CA THR A 175 12.97 6.88 -13.92
C THR A 175 13.28 6.44 -15.34
N GLN A 176 13.73 5.19 -15.52
CA GLN A 176 14.03 4.64 -16.85
C GLN A 176 12.77 4.42 -17.70
N GLY A 177 11.64 4.07 -17.07
CA GLY A 177 10.38 3.80 -17.76
C GLY A 177 9.49 5.02 -18.00
N ASN A 178 9.88 6.21 -17.52
CA ASN A 178 9.05 7.42 -17.51
C ASN A 178 7.63 7.19 -16.93
N LYS A 179 7.50 6.27 -15.98
CA LYS A 179 6.23 5.93 -15.34
C LYS A 179 5.96 6.92 -14.22
N ARG A 180 4.79 7.55 -14.23
CA ARG A 180 4.30 8.40 -13.14
C ARG A 180 3.12 7.71 -12.46
N PHE A 181 3.07 7.79 -11.14
CA PHE A 181 1.88 7.37 -10.40
C PHE A 181 0.73 8.36 -10.66
N PRO A 182 -0.51 7.88 -10.71
CA PRO A 182 -1.66 8.77 -10.83
C PRO A 182 -1.71 9.73 -9.63
N THR A 183 -2.04 10.99 -9.91
CA THR A 183 -2.22 12.00 -8.86
C THR A 183 -3.50 11.69 -8.10
N SER A 184 -3.42 11.61 -6.78
CA SER A 184 -4.58 11.44 -5.91
C SER A 184 -5.53 12.63 -6.05
N SER A 185 -6.84 12.36 -6.15
CA SER A 185 -7.90 13.37 -6.04
C SER A 185 -8.41 13.51 -4.60
N PHE A 186 -7.71 12.93 -3.63
CA PHE A 186 -8.11 12.90 -2.23
C PHE A 186 -8.07 14.31 -1.61
N ASN A 187 -9.22 14.75 -1.10
CA ASN A 187 -9.35 15.88 -0.19
C ASN A 187 -9.98 15.39 1.11
N LEU A 188 -9.28 15.60 2.23
CA LEU A 188 -9.66 15.21 3.59
C LEU A 188 -10.88 16.00 4.11
N GLU A 189 -11.16 17.19 3.56
CA GLU A 189 -12.13 18.17 4.07
C GLU A 189 -13.63 17.88 3.76
N SER A 190 -14.05 16.70 3.32
CA SER A 190 -15.35 16.56 2.63
C SER A 190 -16.35 15.51 3.12
N TYR A 191 -16.28 15.03 4.36
CA TYR A 191 -17.20 13.94 4.80
C TYR A 191 -17.78 14.11 6.21
N PRO A 192 -18.78 15.00 6.41
CA PRO A 192 -19.61 14.94 7.60
C PRO A 192 -20.42 13.62 7.64
N ASP A 193 -20.70 13.11 8.85
CA ASP A 193 -21.40 11.84 9.08
C ASP A 193 -22.69 11.67 8.27
N ASP A 194 -23.48 12.75 8.13
CA ASP A 194 -24.72 12.75 7.36
C ASP A 194 -24.50 12.49 5.86
N ASP A 195 -23.36 12.93 5.31
CA ASP A 195 -23.01 12.68 3.91
C ASP A 195 -22.44 11.27 3.74
N ILE A 196 -21.67 10.76 4.72
CA ILE A 196 -21.23 9.36 4.75
C ILE A 196 -22.45 8.44 4.79
N LYS A 197 -23.44 8.72 5.64
CA LYS A 197 -24.68 7.92 5.75
C LYS A 197 -25.47 7.86 4.44
N LYS A 198 -25.49 8.95 3.66
CA LYS A 198 -26.16 9.00 2.35
C LYS A 198 -25.38 8.24 1.27
N ARG A 199 -24.04 8.36 1.26
CA ARG A 199 -23.18 7.78 0.24
C ARG A 199 -22.85 6.31 0.49
N LEU A 200 -22.70 5.92 1.75
CA LEU A 200 -22.32 4.58 2.22
C LEU A 200 -23.37 3.99 3.19
N PRO A 201 -24.65 3.88 2.78
CA PRO A 201 -25.73 3.53 3.69
C PRO A 201 -25.60 2.12 4.29
N ARG A 202 -25.03 1.15 3.56
CA ARG A 202 -24.90 -0.24 4.04
C ARG A 202 -23.76 -0.37 5.04
N LEU A 203 -22.61 0.25 4.76
CA LEU A 203 -21.49 0.34 5.69
C LEU A 203 -21.90 1.12 6.94
N TRP A 204 -22.57 2.26 6.78
CA TRP A 204 -23.08 3.05 7.91
C TRP A 204 -24.03 2.25 8.79
N LYS A 205 -24.96 1.49 8.21
CA LYS A 205 -25.87 0.62 8.99
C LYS A 205 -25.11 -0.44 9.80
N LYS A 206 -23.98 -0.94 9.30
CA LYS A 206 -23.20 -2.02 9.95
C LYS A 206 -22.21 -1.50 10.98
N TYR A 207 -21.61 -0.33 10.72
CA TYR A 207 -20.48 0.20 11.49
C TYR A 207 -20.68 1.62 12.04
N GLY A 208 -21.52 2.45 11.40
CA GLY A 208 -21.69 3.87 11.72
C GLY A 208 -22.26 4.16 13.11
N MET A 209 -23.22 3.37 13.61
CA MET A 209 -23.80 3.59 14.95
C MET A 209 -22.78 3.38 16.08
N LYS A 210 -21.75 2.56 15.85
CA LYS A 210 -20.67 2.30 16.81
C LYS A 210 -19.57 3.34 16.77
N ALA A 211 -19.32 3.95 15.61
CA ALA A 211 -18.43 5.10 15.50
C ALA A 211 -18.98 6.30 16.29
N THR A 212 -20.30 6.51 16.28
CA THR A 212 -20.95 7.50 17.16
C THR A 212 -20.91 7.10 18.63
N GLU A 213 -21.01 5.82 18.98
CA GLU A 213 -20.90 5.37 20.37
C GLU A 213 -19.46 5.43 20.90
N SER A 214 -18.44 5.04 20.13
CA SER A 214 -17.02 5.21 20.49
C SER A 214 -16.61 6.68 20.54
N ALA A 215 -17.11 7.51 19.61
CA ALA A 215 -16.99 8.96 19.70
C ALA A 215 -17.72 9.55 20.91
N SER A 216 -18.78 8.89 21.42
CA SER A 216 -19.52 9.33 22.62
C SER A 216 -19.08 8.69 23.94
N LEU A 217 -18.30 7.59 23.92
CA LEU A 217 -17.85 6.86 25.11
C LEU A 217 -16.34 6.96 25.38
N GLN A 218 -15.54 7.55 24.48
CA GLN A 218 -14.12 7.86 24.74
C GLN A 218 -13.65 9.22 24.21
N ALA A 219 -14.56 10.15 23.93
CA ALA A 219 -14.18 11.55 23.87
C ALA A 219 -14.23 12.14 25.29
N SER A 220 -13.09 12.18 25.98
CA SER A 220 -12.81 13.32 26.86
C SER A 220 -12.66 14.54 25.95
N SER A 221 -13.78 15.04 25.44
CA SER A 221 -13.84 16.27 24.66
C SER A 221 -13.39 17.40 25.56
N ASP A 222 -12.32 18.09 25.15
CA ASP A 222 -11.71 19.29 25.76
C ASP A 222 -10.40 19.09 26.53
N LEU A 223 -9.56 18.13 26.12
CA LEU A 223 -8.17 18.12 26.56
C LEU A 223 -7.43 19.37 26.03
N GLN A 224 -7.14 20.30 26.94
CA GLN A 224 -6.27 21.46 26.65
C GLN A 224 -4.80 21.07 26.60
N THR A 225 -4.42 19.98 27.25
CA THR A 225 -3.04 19.51 27.34
C THR A 225 -3.00 18.00 27.55
N ILE A 226 -2.00 17.34 26.96
CA ILE A 226 -1.70 15.92 27.17
C ILE A 226 -0.17 15.69 27.21
N GLU A 227 0.28 14.73 28.01
CA GLU A 227 1.67 14.27 28.04
C GLU A 227 1.81 13.05 27.14
N ILE A 228 2.70 13.11 26.16
CA ILE A 228 2.89 12.04 25.18
C ILE A 228 4.32 11.53 25.31
N ALA A 229 4.49 10.23 25.55
CA ALA A 229 5.80 9.63 25.71
C ALA A 229 6.70 9.91 24.49
N GLY A 230 7.86 10.53 24.73
CA GLY A 230 8.86 10.91 23.71
C GLY A 230 8.56 12.19 22.92
N LEU A 231 7.31 12.68 22.94
CA LEU A 231 6.94 13.99 22.38
C LEU A 231 6.83 15.08 23.46
N GLY A 232 6.66 14.68 24.72
CA GLY A 232 6.48 15.54 25.89
C GLY A 232 5.08 16.14 25.97
N ARG A 233 4.95 17.20 26.76
CA ARG A 233 3.69 17.93 26.94
C ARG A 233 3.28 18.63 25.66
N VAL A 234 2.07 18.37 25.18
CA VAL A 234 1.46 19.02 24.02
C VAL A 234 0.15 19.67 24.45
N SER A 235 -0.02 20.94 24.11
CA SER A 235 -1.22 21.73 24.42
C SER A 235 -1.91 22.22 23.16
N VAL A 236 -3.22 22.46 23.25
CA VAL A 236 -3.93 23.22 22.21
C VAL A 236 -3.29 24.60 22.12
N GLY A 237 -2.93 25.01 20.91
CA GLY A 237 -2.18 26.24 20.61
C GLY A 237 -0.69 26.03 20.36
N ASP A 238 -0.12 24.88 20.74
CA ASP A 238 1.28 24.55 20.45
C ASP A 238 1.48 24.32 18.95
N TYR A 239 2.72 24.46 18.48
CA TYR A 239 3.11 24.10 17.12
C TYR A 239 3.92 22.82 17.12
N LEU A 240 3.60 21.91 16.21
CA LEU A 240 4.31 20.68 15.98
C LEU A 240 4.76 20.58 14.52
N THR A 241 5.94 20.00 14.29
CA THR A 241 6.54 19.89 12.96
C THR A 241 6.16 18.57 12.30
N HIS A 242 5.68 18.64 11.07
CA HIS A 242 5.45 17.51 10.19
C HIS A 242 6.56 17.41 9.14
N LYS A 243 7.07 16.19 8.89
CA LYS A 243 8.18 15.91 7.93
C LYS A 243 8.04 16.48 6.50
N LYS A 244 6.82 16.85 6.10
CA LYS A 244 6.45 17.24 4.73
C LYS A 244 5.74 18.57 4.70
N LEU A 245 4.86 18.82 5.68
CA LEU A 245 4.00 20.00 5.72
C LEU A 245 4.58 21.15 6.55
N GLY A 246 5.71 20.94 7.24
CA GLY A 246 6.31 21.96 8.10
C GLY A 246 5.58 22.08 9.44
N ALA A 247 5.60 23.27 10.05
CA ALA A 247 4.96 23.50 11.35
C ALA A 247 3.44 23.63 11.22
N GLY A 248 2.70 22.93 12.08
CA GLY A 248 1.24 23.02 12.18
C GLY A 248 0.81 23.31 13.62
N LYS A 249 -0.24 24.12 13.77
CA LYS A 249 -0.77 24.54 15.07
C LYS A 249 -1.80 23.54 15.58
N VAL A 250 -1.59 22.98 16.76
CA VAL A 250 -2.56 22.09 17.42
C VAL A 250 -3.81 22.90 17.78
N VAL A 251 -4.98 22.50 17.27
CA VAL A 251 -6.28 23.13 17.58
C VAL A 251 -7.20 22.22 18.38
N LYS A 252 -6.94 20.91 18.38
CA LYS A 252 -7.69 19.94 19.18
C LYS A 252 -6.83 18.74 19.52
N LEU A 253 -7.06 18.15 20.69
CA LEU A 253 -6.44 16.91 21.15
C LEU A 253 -7.53 15.90 21.48
N ILE A 254 -7.32 14.65 21.08
CA ILE A 254 -8.23 13.54 21.27
C ILE A 254 -7.38 12.37 21.78
N ASP A 255 -7.80 11.76 22.89
CA ASP A 255 -7.18 10.56 23.45
C ASP A 255 -8.26 9.48 23.54
N ASP A 256 -8.09 8.40 22.78
CA ASP A 256 -9.02 7.25 22.78
C ASP A 256 -8.58 6.13 23.75
N GLY A 257 -7.54 6.38 24.55
CA GLY A 257 -6.96 5.43 25.51
C GLY A 257 -5.96 4.47 24.89
N SER A 258 -5.88 4.38 23.56
CA SER A 258 -4.85 3.61 22.83
C SER A 258 -3.87 4.54 22.10
N HIS A 259 -4.37 5.63 21.54
CA HIS A 259 -3.59 6.61 20.78
C HIS A 259 -4.03 8.04 21.08
N VAL A 260 -3.09 8.96 20.93
CA VAL A 260 -3.35 10.40 21.00
C VAL A 260 -3.35 10.97 19.58
N THR A 261 -4.45 11.61 19.19
CA THR A 261 -4.60 12.30 17.91
C THR A 261 -4.72 13.80 18.15
N GLY A 262 -3.86 14.57 17.49
CA GLY A 262 -3.95 16.03 17.44
C GLY A 262 -4.52 16.51 16.12
N ILE A 263 -5.47 17.43 16.14
CA ILE A 263 -5.86 18.17 14.93
C ILE A 263 -4.92 19.37 14.80
N LEU A 264 -4.12 19.41 13.73
CA LEU A 264 -3.13 20.46 13.47
C LEU A 264 -3.53 21.27 12.24
N VAL A 265 -3.46 22.60 12.33
CA VAL A 265 -3.64 23.54 11.22
C VAL A 265 -2.30 23.79 10.54
N PHE A 266 -2.19 23.45 9.26
CA PHE A 266 -1.06 23.77 8.38
C PHE A 266 -1.52 24.76 7.30
N GLY A 267 -1.15 26.03 7.43
CA GLY A 267 -1.72 27.09 6.60
C GLY A 267 -3.21 27.25 6.89
N ASP A 268 -4.06 27.01 5.89
CA ASP A 268 -5.53 27.09 6.03
C ASP A 268 -6.20 25.72 6.28
N ASN A 269 -5.43 24.63 6.36
CA ASN A 269 -5.98 23.26 6.41
C ASN A 269 -5.78 22.59 7.77
N GLU A 270 -6.86 22.07 8.36
CA GLU A 270 -6.82 21.20 9.55
C GLU A 270 -6.53 19.74 9.16
N ARG A 271 -5.67 19.06 9.93
CA ARG A 271 -5.32 17.66 9.70
C ARG A 271 -5.21 16.87 11.01
N PRO A 272 -5.86 15.69 11.14
CA PRO A 272 -5.68 14.79 12.27
C PRO A 272 -4.34 14.07 12.12
N MET A 273 -3.51 14.18 13.16
CA MET A 273 -2.17 13.61 13.22
C MET A 273 -2.08 12.71 14.43
N LEU A 274 -1.64 11.47 14.23
CA LEU A 274 -1.28 10.62 15.35
C LEU A 274 -0.02 11.18 16.01
N LEU A 275 -0.11 11.48 17.29
CA LEU A 275 0.96 12.09 18.07
C LEU A 275 1.68 11.00 18.86
N SER A 276 2.97 10.83 18.57
CA SER A 276 3.82 9.83 19.20
C SER A 276 5.26 10.32 19.26
N GLY A 277 6.01 9.86 20.26
CA GLY A 277 7.45 10.08 20.35
C GLY A 277 8.29 9.19 19.45
N ASP A 278 7.69 8.23 18.73
CA ASP A 278 8.40 7.40 17.75
C ASP A 278 8.49 8.11 16.39
N PHE A 279 9.44 9.05 16.29
CA PHE A 279 9.66 9.84 15.08
C PHE A 279 10.17 9.03 13.88
N SER A 280 10.53 7.75 14.08
CA SER A 280 10.91 6.85 12.98
C SER A 280 9.68 6.36 12.21
N LYS A 281 8.53 6.23 12.89
CA LYS A 281 7.29 5.69 12.34
C LYS A 281 6.26 6.76 11.98
N PHE A 282 6.21 7.86 12.72
CA PHE A 282 5.16 8.87 12.54
C PHE A 282 5.66 10.15 11.87
N TRP A 283 4.71 10.93 11.34
CA TRP A 283 5.00 12.10 10.52
C TRP A 283 5.23 13.38 11.31
N VAL A 284 4.75 13.44 12.55
CA VAL A 284 5.02 14.53 13.50
C VAL A 284 6.34 14.27 14.21
N THR A 285 7.28 15.20 14.15
CA THR A 285 8.68 15.03 14.61
C THR A 285 9.03 15.83 15.85
N GLY A 286 8.05 16.43 16.54
CA GLY A 286 8.30 17.28 17.70
C GLY A 286 7.90 18.72 17.49
N ARG A 287 8.51 19.61 18.27
CA ARG A 287 8.33 21.07 18.17
C ARG A 287 9.22 21.65 17.05
N PRO A 288 8.89 22.82 16.49
CA PRO A 288 9.77 23.52 15.54
C PRO A 288 11.16 23.81 16.10
#